data_AF-A0A9P6QKD8-F1
#
_entry.id   AF-A0A9P6QKD8-F1
#
_cell.length_a   1.000
_cell.length_b   1.000
_cell.length_c   1.000
_cell.angle_alpha   90.00
_cell.angle_beta   90.00
_cell.angle_gamma   90.00
#
_symmetry.space_group_name_H-M   'P 1'
#
loop_
_entity.id
_entity.type
_entity.pdbx_description
1 polymer ?
#
loop_
_entity_poly.entity_id
_entity_poly.type
_entity_poly.pdbx_seq_one_letter_code
_entity_poly.pdbx_strand_id
1 'polypeptide(L)' 'LGQQFAYIQAITVTSMLLQKFEFELVDPHNEPVYGTSLTLPMANGLPVRISRRRDDPFRRE' A
#
# COMPACT_ATOMS: atom_id res chain seq x y z
N LEU A 1 -11.22 9.22 -19.00
CA LEU A 1 -11.76 7.87 -19.33
C LEU A 1 -11.35 6.81 -18.31
N GLY A 2 -10.07 6.65 -17.94
CA GLY A 2 -9.63 5.59 -16.99
C GLY A 2 -9.83 5.85 -15.49
N GLN A 3 -10.26 7.04 -15.08
CA GLN A 3 -10.28 7.45 -13.67
C GLN A 3 -11.18 6.58 -12.79
N GLN A 4 -12.41 6.29 -13.22
CA GLN A 4 -13.34 5.46 -12.43
C GLN A 4 -12.81 4.04 -12.25
N PHE A 5 -12.21 3.48 -13.31
CA PHE A 5 -11.61 2.16 -13.26
C PHE A 5 -10.42 2.11 -12.31
N ALA A 6 -9.49 3.07 -12.42
CA ALA A 6 -8.35 3.18 -11.51
C ALA A 6 -8.78 3.36 -10.05
N TYR A 7 -9.83 4.14 -9.81
CA TYR A 7 -10.41 4.34 -8.48
C TYR A 7 -10.95 3.04 -7.88
N ILE A 8 -11.76 2.31 -8.65
CA ILE A 8 -12.31 1.02 -8.20
C ILE A 8 -11.19 0.02 -7.91
N GLN A 9 -10.18 -0.06 -8.79
CA GLN A 9 -9.03 -0.93 -8.57
C GLN A 9 -8.25 -0.57 -7.30
N ALA A 10 -7.97 0.72 -7.11
CA ALA A 10 -7.24 1.19 -5.94
C ALA A 10 -7.96 0.81 -4.64
N ILE A 11 -9.27 1.05 -4.55
CA ILE A 11 -10.05 0.68 -3.36
C ILE A 11 -10.10 -0.83 -3.18
N THR A 12 -10.33 -1.59 -4.24
CA THR A 12 -10.47 -3.05 -4.17
C THR A 12 -9.18 -3.70 -3.68
N VAL A 13 -8.05 -3.37 -4.32
CA VAL A 13 -6.74 -3.93 -3.96
C VAL A 13 -6.31 -3.48 -2.57
N THR A 14 -6.46 -2.19 -2.24
CA THR A 14 -6.10 -1.67 -0.91
C THR A 14 -6.93 -2.32 0.18
N SER A 15 -8.24 -2.52 -0.04
CA SER A 15 -9.12 -3.19 0.93
C SER A 15 -8.71 -4.63 1.18
N MET A 16 -8.40 -5.39 0.12
CA MET A 16 -7.94 -6.78 0.25
C MET A 16 -6.61 -6.88 1.01
N LEU A 17 -5.69 -5.95 0.77
CA LEU A 17 -4.40 -5.89 1.46
C LEU A 17 -4.58 -5.57 2.95
N LEU A 18 -5.33 -4.52 3.29
CA LEU A 18 -5.54 -4.07 4.67
C LEU A 18 -6.37 -5.05 5.53
N GLN A 19 -7.19 -5.90 4.91
CA GLN A 19 -7.91 -6.96 5.61
C GLN A 19 -6.98 -8.11 6.04
N LYS A 20 -5.95 -8.41 5.25
CA LYS A 20 -5.12 -9.62 5.41
C LYS A 20 -3.77 -9.36 6.06
N PHE A 21 -3.28 -8.13 5.97
CA PHE A 21 -1.93 -7.77 6.37
C PHE A 21 -1.90 -6.52 7.24
N GLU A 22 -0.97 -6.51 8.18
CA GLU A 22 -0.51 -5.31 8.87
C GLU A 22 0.74 -4.80 8.17
N PHE A 23 0.86 -3.47 8.06
CA PHE A 23 1.94 -2.79 7.37
C PHE A 23 2.66 -1.87 8.35
N GLU A 24 3.98 -1.97 8.39
CA GLU A 24 4.85 -1.08 9.16
C GLU A 24 5.92 -0.49 8.25
N LEU A 25 6.29 0.78 8.43
CA LEU A 25 7.40 1.35 7.68
C LEU A 25 8.72 0.67 8.09
N VAL A 26 9.57 0.35 7.11
CA VAL A 26 10.90 -0.20 7.40
C VAL A 26 11.74 0.79 8.20
N ASP A 27 11.61 2.08 7.86
CA ASP A 27 12.19 3.21 8.57
C ASP A 27 11.09 4.29 8.78
N PRO A 28 10.53 4.42 10.00
CA PRO A 28 9.47 5.40 10.28
C PRO A 28 9.94 6.86 10.28
N HIS A 29 11.25 7.12 10.36
CA HIS A 29 11.79 8.48 10.43
C HIS A 29 12.22 9.02 9.07
N ASN A 30 12.33 8.15 8.07
CA ASN A 30 12.71 8.53 6.72
C ASN A 30 11.47 8.88 5.88
N GLU A 31 11.31 10.17 5.58
CA GLU A 31 10.23 10.66 4.75
C GLU A 31 10.48 10.35 3.25
N PRO A 32 9.51 9.78 2.52
CA PRO A 32 9.69 9.48 1.10
C PRO A 32 9.89 10.76 0.26
N VAL A 33 10.96 10.80 -0.51
CA VAL A 33 11.24 11.90 -1.44
C VAL A 33 10.76 11.58 -2.85
N TYR A 34 10.44 12.61 -3.64
CA TYR A 34 10.07 12.47 -5.04
C TYR A 34 11.31 12.42 -5.94
N GLY A 35 11.25 11.58 -6.96
CA GLY A 35 12.22 11.58 -8.06
C GLY A 35 12.01 12.79 -8.97
N THR A 36 13.05 13.15 -9.71
CA THR A 36 13.01 14.26 -10.69
C THR A 36 12.26 13.85 -11.95
N SER A 37 10.93 13.90 -11.91
CA SER A 37 10.04 13.67 -13.07
C SER A 37 8.73 14.46 -12.91
N LEU A 38 8.08 14.79 -14.01
CA LEU A 38 6.83 15.56 -14.05
C LEU A 38 5.68 14.87 -13.30
N THR A 39 5.71 13.53 -13.23
CA THR A 39 4.70 12.73 -12.52
C THR A 39 5.00 12.51 -11.04
N LEU A 40 6.08 13.11 -10.52
CA LEU A 40 6.52 13.02 -9.11
C LEU A 40 6.48 11.58 -8.56
N PRO A 41 7.17 10.62 -9.19
CA PRO A 41 7.25 9.27 -8.66
C PRO A 41 8.01 9.28 -7.33
N MET A 42 7.67 8.38 -6.39
CA MET A 42 8.52 8.16 -5.21
C MET A 42 9.90 7.69 -5.67
N ALA A 43 10.97 8.36 -5.21
CA ALA A 43 12.33 8.10 -5.70
C ALA A 43 12.80 6.66 -5.42
N ASN A 44 12.48 6.15 -4.22
CA ASN A 44 12.92 4.84 -3.74
C ASN A 44 11.74 3.92 -3.39
N GLY A 45 10.52 4.27 -3.85
CA GLY A 45 9.29 3.62 -3.41
C GLY A 45 8.98 3.84 -1.92
N LEU A 46 8.11 3.00 -1.37
CA LEU A 46 7.71 3.01 0.04
C LEU A 46 8.03 1.64 0.67
N PRO A 47 9.21 1.47 1.30
CA PRO A 47 9.59 0.20 1.89
C PRO A 47 8.76 -0.07 3.15
N VAL A 48 7.99 -1.17 3.12
CA VAL A 48 7.11 -1.62 4.20
C VAL A 48 7.44 -3.04 4.63
N ARG A 49 7.40 -3.30 5.94
CA ARG A 49 7.33 -4.63 6.52
C ARG A 49 5.88 -5.07 6.51
N ILE A 50 5.67 -6.32 6.12
CA ILE A 50 4.33 -6.90 6.01
C ILE A 50 4.27 -8.09 6.96
N SER A 51 3.27 -8.09 7.85
CA SER A 51 2.95 -9.23 8.69
C SER A 51 1.52 -9.67 8.43
N ARG A 52 1.23 -10.96 8.63
CA ARG A 52 -0.13 -11.46 8.47
C ARG A 52 -0.97 -11.02 9.65
N ARG A 53 -2.11 -10.40 9.36
CA ARG A 53 -3.02 -9.87 10.36
C ARG A 53 -3.65 -11.01 11.17
N ARG A 54 -3.68 -10.87 12.49
CA ARG A 54 -4.11 -11.94 13.42
C ARG A 54 -5.63 -12.04 13.55
N ASP A 55 -6.32 -10.92 13.36
CA ASP A 55 -7.77 -10.78 13.43
C ASP A 55 -8.45 -10.82 12.04
N ASP A 56 -7.80 -11.40 11.02
CA ASP A 56 -8.40 -11.59 9.68
C ASP A 56 -9.70 -12.41 9.81
N PRO A 57 -10.90 -11.80 9.62
CA PRO A 57 -12.17 -12.48 9.80
C PRO A 57 -12.45 -13.53 8.72
N PHE A 58 -11.63 -13.59 7.67
CA PHE A 58 -11.73 -14.56 6.58
C PHE A 58 -10.68 -15.67 6.65
N ARG A 59 -9.94 -15.76 7.77
CA ARG A 59 -9.00 -16.86 8.03
C ARG A 59 -9.80 -18.15 8.28
N ARG A 60 -9.86 -19.03 7.27
CA ARG A 60 -10.32 -20.41 7.46
C ARG A 60 -9.20 -21.22 8.10
N GLU A 61 -9.54 -21.94 9.16
CA GLU A 61 -8.68 -22.90 9.89
C GLU A 61 -8.26 -24.08 9.00
#